data_AF-A0AAV2JTA1-F1
#
_entry.id   AF-A0AAV2JTA1-F1
#
_cell.length_a   1.000
_cell.length_b   1.000
_cell.length_c   1.000
_cell.angle_alpha   90.00
_cell.angle_beta   90.00
_cell.angle_gamma   90.00
#
_symmetry.space_group_name_H-M   'P 1'
#
loop_
_entity.id
_entity.type
_entity.pdbx_description
1 polymer ?
#
loop_
_entity_poly.entity_id
_entity_poly.type
_entity_poly.pdbx_seq_one_letter_code
_entity_poly.pdbx_strand_id
1 'polypeptide(L)'
;MVWAHNMSFPAVTFCNKNVFRVSSLTREDLYHSGYWMDLLYPNHTVMERSLAILKDSHKKGLVNLLDFNKYSPPTGYRVNTTEMMGRLGHQLEDMLLECKFRGETCTHKNFTPIYTRYGKCYTFNSGQDGNPLLTTLKGGTGNGLEIMLDIQQDEYLPVWGETDETSYEAGIKVQIHSQDEPPFIDQLGFGVAPGFQTFVSCQQQLVSASSRQLTSFCADETSYEAGIKVQLHSQSEPAFLHELGFGVAPGFQTFVSTQEQRLLYLPPPWGDCKSTPIDSEFFTTYSITGCRIDCETRYLLENCNCRMVHMPGTSTVCTPEQYKDCADPALDFLVEKDNDYCVCETPCNMTRYGKELSMVKIPSKASAKYLAKKFNKTEQYIGDNILVLDIFFEALNYEKIEQKKAYEIAGLLGDIGGQMGLFIGASVLTILEIFDYLYEVFKDKLLGSVLRKKRPQRCQSDNLSTCDTLRSHSDSLGFTPNMLPRHPTLGNFEEFAC
;
A
#
# COMPACT_ATOMS: atom_id res chain seq x y z
N MET A 1 -13.22 3.69 -15.11
CA MET A 1 -12.10 4.46 -15.66
C MET A 1 -12.55 5.90 -15.88
N VAL A 2 -11.86 6.87 -15.28
CA VAL A 2 -12.21 8.30 -15.36
C VAL A 2 -11.06 9.06 -16.02
N TRP A 3 -11.37 9.89 -17.01
CA TRP A 3 -10.38 10.72 -17.69
C TRP A 3 -10.04 11.95 -16.86
N ALA A 4 -8.74 12.22 -16.71
CA ALA A 4 -8.23 13.40 -16.02
C ALA A 4 -7.49 14.31 -17.01
N HIS A 5 -7.66 15.62 -16.89
CA HIS A 5 -6.90 16.59 -17.69
C HIS A 5 -5.47 16.81 -17.17
N ASN A 6 -5.25 16.52 -15.88
CA ASN A 6 -3.98 16.65 -15.21
C ASN A 6 -3.87 15.59 -14.11
N MET A 7 -2.75 14.87 -14.05
CA MET A 7 -2.48 13.87 -13.01
C MET A 7 -1.14 14.14 -12.34
N SER A 8 -1.09 13.99 -11.02
CA SER A 8 0.16 14.07 -10.27
C SER A 8 1.04 12.89 -10.64
N PHE A 9 2.29 13.16 -10.97
CA PHE A 9 3.27 12.12 -11.18
C PHE A 9 3.59 11.45 -9.83
N PRO A 10 3.80 10.12 -9.75
CA PRO A 10 4.15 9.47 -8.48
C PRO A 10 5.50 9.95 -7.93
N ALA A 11 5.76 9.65 -6.66
CA ALA A 11 7.12 9.66 -6.15
C ALA A 11 7.84 8.39 -6.66
N VAL A 12 9.04 8.57 -7.20
CA VAL A 12 9.87 7.47 -7.69
C VAL A 12 11.08 7.36 -6.78
N THR A 13 11.09 6.34 -5.94
CA THR A 13 12.20 6.08 -5.02
C THR A 13 13.02 4.91 -5.53
N PHE A 14 14.34 5.06 -5.60
CA PHE A 14 15.24 3.97 -5.96
C PHE A 14 16.49 3.94 -5.09
N CYS A 15 17.03 2.74 -4.91
CA CYS A 15 18.29 2.47 -4.22
C CYS A 15 19.20 1.64 -5.11
N ASN A 16 20.50 1.88 -5.03
CA ASN A 16 21.46 0.87 -5.44
C ASN A 16 21.34 -0.33 -4.49
N LYS A 17 21.43 -1.55 -5.01
CA LYS A 17 21.45 -2.76 -4.17
C LYS A 17 22.71 -2.85 -3.31
N ASN A 18 23.81 -2.22 -3.75
CA ASN A 18 25.02 -2.10 -2.95
C ASN A 18 24.92 -0.94 -1.95
N VAL A 19 25.18 -1.24 -0.67
CA VAL A 19 25.05 -0.28 0.44
C VAL A 19 26.26 0.66 0.51
N PHE A 20 27.48 0.15 0.25
CA PHE A 20 28.73 0.89 0.46
C PHE A 20 29.67 0.84 -0.75
N ARG A 21 30.23 1.99 -1.12
CA ARG A 21 31.28 2.08 -2.13
C ARG A 21 32.64 1.71 -1.54
N VAL A 22 33.30 0.74 -2.15
CA VAL A 22 34.60 0.25 -1.68
C VAL A 22 35.68 1.34 -1.69
N SER A 23 35.71 2.22 -2.69
CA SER A 23 36.71 3.30 -2.79
C SER A 23 36.59 4.35 -1.69
N SER A 24 35.41 4.48 -1.08
CA SER A 24 35.15 5.46 -0.03
C SER A 24 35.45 4.93 1.38
N LEU A 25 35.68 3.63 1.52
CA LEU A 25 35.99 2.99 2.81
C LEU A 25 37.37 3.41 3.30
N THR A 26 37.42 3.76 4.58
CA THR A 26 38.67 4.04 5.28
C THR A 26 39.04 2.89 6.22
N ARG A 27 40.30 2.86 6.68
CA ARG A 27 40.74 1.90 7.70
C ARG A 27 39.95 2.07 9.01
N GLU A 28 39.57 3.29 9.35
CA GLU A 28 38.78 3.60 10.54
C GLU A 28 37.36 3.05 10.43
N ASP A 29 36.71 3.23 9.28
CA ASP A 29 35.38 2.65 9.00
C ASP A 29 35.44 1.13 9.18
N LEU A 30 36.38 0.47 8.49
CA LEU A 30 36.52 -1.00 8.56
C LEU A 30 36.85 -1.51 9.97
N TYR A 31 37.61 -0.76 10.76
CA TYR A 31 37.92 -1.17 12.13
C TYR A 31 36.66 -1.21 13.00
N HIS A 32 35.77 -0.21 12.88
CA HIS A 32 34.58 -0.11 13.73
C HIS A 32 33.33 -0.77 13.16
N SER A 33 33.23 -0.92 11.84
CA SER A 33 32.04 -1.44 11.16
C SER A 33 32.32 -2.72 10.37
N GLY A 34 33.56 -3.21 10.32
CA GLY A 34 33.92 -4.41 9.56
C GLY A 34 33.27 -5.69 10.09
N TYR A 35 32.94 -5.75 11.39
CA TYR A 35 32.15 -6.86 11.95
C TYR A 35 30.70 -6.84 11.46
N TRP A 36 30.09 -5.65 11.41
CA TRP A 36 28.75 -5.46 10.86
C TRP A 36 28.68 -5.79 9.36
N MET A 37 29.71 -5.40 8.59
CA MET A 37 29.81 -5.67 7.15
C MET A 37 30.24 -7.12 6.79
N ASP A 38 30.30 -8.03 7.76
CA ASP A 38 30.78 -9.43 7.56
C ASP A 38 32.19 -9.56 6.94
N LEU A 39 33.07 -8.62 7.27
CA LEU A 39 34.48 -8.62 6.85
C LEU A 39 35.39 -9.16 7.94
N LEU A 40 35.04 -8.88 9.19
CA LEU A 40 35.85 -9.12 10.37
C LEU A 40 35.07 -9.94 11.39
N TYR A 41 35.79 -10.73 12.17
CA TYR A 41 35.29 -11.26 13.43
C TYR A 41 35.26 -10.17 14.52
N PRO A 42 34.55 -10.37 15.65
CA PRO A 42 34.51 -9.41 16.77
C PRO A 42 35.89 -9.05 17.34
N ASN A 43 36.88 -9.93 17.17
CA ASN A 43 38.27 -9.71 17.58
C ASN A 43 39.09 -8.90 16.56
N HIS A 44 38.45 -8.27 15.56
CA HIS A 44 39.07 -7.50 14.48
C HIS A 44 40.00 -8.31 13.56
N THR A 45 39.90 -9.64 13.58
CA THR A 45 40.58 -10.49 12.60
C THR A 45 39.77 -10.59 11.32
N VAL A 46 40.45 -10.53 10.18
CA VAL A 46 39.82 -10.68 8.86
C VAL A 46 39.32 -12.10 8.69
N MET A 47 38.08 -12.28 8.25
CA MET A 47 37.55 -13.59 7.93
C MET A 47 38.31 -14.20 6.74
N GLU A 48 38.73 -15.46 6.86
CA GLU A 48 39.62 -16.09 5.87
C GLU A 48 38.95 -16.27 4.50
N ARG A 49 37.64 -16.59 4.49
CA ARG A 49 36.81 -16.63 3.28
C ARG A 49 36.82 -15.27 2.57
N SER A 50 36.70 -14.19 3.34
CA SER A 50 36.67 -12.83 2.82
C SER A 50 38.03 -12.44 2.20
N LEU A 51 39.12 -12.83 2.84
CA LEU A 51 40.48 -12.55 2.37
C LEU A 51 40.82 -13.26 1.04
N ALA A 52 40.35 -14.49 0.84
CA ALA A 52 40.59 -15.24 -0.39
C ALA A 52 39.98 -14.54 -1.60
N ILE A 53 38.72 -14.12 -1.49
CA ILE A 53 37.97 -13.45 -2.57
C ILE A 53 38.57 -12.08 -2.90
N LEU A 54 39.07 -11.33 -1.92
CA LEU A 54 39.73 -10.03 -2.17
C LEU A 54 41.05 -10.12 -2.91
N LYS A 55 41.80 -11.19 -2.69
CA LYS A 55 43.08 -11.40 -3.37
C LYS A 55 42.85 -11.65 -4.87
N ASP A 56 41.75 -12.33 -5.20
CA ASP A 56 41.36 -12.64 -6.58
C ASP A 56 40.64 -11.48 -7.28
N SER A 57 39.89 -10.64 -6.55
CA SER A 57 39.06 -9.56 -7.14
C SER A 57 39.79 -8.31 -7.60
N HIS A 58 41.13 -8.32 -7.67
CA HIS A 58 41.98 -7.15 -7.98
C HIS A 58 41.84 -5.95 -7.02
N LYS A 59 41.11 -6.04 -5.90
CA LYS A 59 40.92 -4.96 -4.91
C LYS A 59 42.05 -4.90 -3.87
N LYS A 60 43.31 -4.82 -4.33
CA LYS A 60 44.50 -4.76 -3.47
C LYS A 60 44.47 -3.61 -2.45
N GLY A 61 43.82 -2.51 -2.78
CA GLY A 61 43.63 -1.37 -1.88
C GLY A 61 42.86 -1.74 -0.60
N LEU A 62 41.79 -2.54 -0.74
CA LEU A 62 40.95 -2.94 0.39
C LEU A 62 41.69 -3.92 1.32
N VAL A 63 42.48 -4.85 0.76
CA VAL A 63 43.34 -5.75 1.56
C VAL A 63 44.31 -4.96 2.44
N ASN A 64 44.88 -3.87 1.93
CA ASN A 64 45.79 -3.01 2.71
C ASN A 64 45.08 -2.24 3.82
N LEU A 65 43.79 -1.92 3.65
CA LEU A 65 43.00 -1.25 4.69
C LEU A 65 42.67 -2.21 5.83
N LEU A 66 42.50 -3.50 5.55
CA LEU A 66 42.20 -4.56 6.52
C LEU A 66 43.40 -5.00 7.38
N ASP A 67 44.60 -4.45 7.15
CA ASP A 67 45.76 -4.67 8.02
C ASP A 67 45.74 -3.71 9.22
N PHE A 68 45.40 -4.26 10.39
CA PHE A 68 45.31 -3.52 11.66
C PHE A 68 46.53 -3.70 12.57
N ASN A 69 47.58 -4.42 12.17
CA ASN A 69 48.72 -4.75 13.05
C ASN A 69 49.45 -3.52 13.62
N LYS A 70 49.37 -2.37 12.94
CA LYS A 70 49.95 -1.09 13.37
C LYS A 70 48.91 0.02 13.54
N TYR A 71 47.63 -0.35 13.60
CA TYR A 71 46.54 0.60 13.76
C TYR A 71 46.12 0.68 15.22
N SER A 72 46.08 1.89 15.76
CA SER A 72 45.50 2.16 17.08
C SER A 72 44.37 3.16 16.87
N PRO A 73 43.12 2.82 17.17
CA PRO A 73 42.01 3.75 17.02
C PRO A 73 42.18 4.96 17.98
N PRO A 74 41.66 6.14 17.60
CA PRO A 74 41.66 7.29 18.50
C PRO A 74 40.86 6.98 19.77
N THR A 75 41.41 7.34 20.94
CA THR A 75 40.70 7.18 22.22
C THR A 75 39.41 7.99 22.22
N GLY A 76 38.26 7.33 22.39
CA GLY A 76 36.95 7.97 22.49
C GLY A 76 36.26 8.24 21.14
N TYR A 77 36.76 7.70 20.03
CA TYR A 77 36.05 7.76 18.76
C TYR A 77 34.70 7.05 18.84
N ARG A 78 33.65 7.69 18.34
CA ARG A 78 32.30 7.14 18.25
C ARG A 78 31.83 7.26 16.81
N VAL A 79 31.47 6.13 16.21
CA VAL A 79 30.94 6.10 14.85
C VAL A 79 29.57 6.78 14.83
N ASN A 80 29.42 7.77 13.97
CA ASN A 80 28.10 8.30 13.62
C ASN A 80 27.59 7.52 12.40
N THR A 81 26.76 6.51 12.64
CA THR A 81 26.27 5.60 11.59
C THR A 81 25.54 6.34 10.46
N THR A 82 24.84 7.44 10.76
CA THR A 82 24.16 8.27 9.76
C THR A 82 25.15 8.98 8.83
N GLU A 83 26.21 9.58 9.38
CA GLU A 83 27.26 10.23 8.58
C GLU A 83 27.99 9.18 7.73
N MET A 84 28.32 8.04 8.34
CA MET A 84 29.01 6.94 7.69
C MET A 84 28.19 6.41 6.50
N MET A 85 26.90 6.08 6.69
CA MET A 85 26.02 5.65 5.59
C MET A 85 25.87 6.74 4.52
N GLY A 86 25.78 8.01 4.91
CA GLY A 86 25.65 9.13 3.97
C GLY A 86 26.87 9.34 3.07
N ARG A 87 28.07 9.14 3.63
CA ARG A 87 29.37 9.27 2.94
C ARG A 87 29.72 8.04 2.12
N LEU A 88 29.55 6.85 2.70
CA LEU A 88 29.92 5.57 2.07
C LEU A 88 28.92 5.13 1.00
N GLY A 89 27.66 5.57 1.08
CA GLY A 89 26.65 5.27 0.08
C GLY A 89 26.98 5.82 -1.31
N HIS A 90 26.32 5.26 -2.33
CA HIS A 90 26.46 5.77 -3.70
C HIS A 90 25.91 7.19 -3.83
N GLN A 91 26.68 8.06 -4.49
CA GLN A 91 26.31 9.45 -4.71
C GLN A 91 25.56 9.59 -6.03
N LEU A 92 24.41 10.25 -6.02
CA LEU A 92 23.58 10.38 -7.22
C LEU A 92 24.26 11.23 -8.29
N GLU A 93 25.14 12.17 -7.91
CA GLU A 93 25.93 12.95 -8.86
C GLU A 93 26.79 12.07 -9.77
N ASP A 94 27.29 10.95 -9.24
CA ASP A 94 28.15 10.02 -9.97
C ASP A 94 27.34 8.95 -10.72
N MET A 95 26.20 8.54 -10.18
CA MET A 95 25.32 7.53 -10.79
C MET A 95 24.48 8.10 -11.93
N LEU A 96 23.98 9.33 -11.81
CA LEU A 96 23.02 9.91 -12.76
C LEU A 96 23.73 10.49 -13.99
N LEU A 97 23.72 9.73 -15.08
CA LEU A 97 24.33 10.12 -16.34
C LEU A 97 23.44 11.08 -17.13
N GLU A 98 22.16 10.76 -17.27
CA GLU A 98 21.15 11.59 -17.94
C GLU A 98 19.81 11.52 -17.21
N CYS A 99 19.06 12.63 -17.22
CA CYS A 99 17.74 12.73 -16.60
C CYS A 99 16.86 13.66 -17.42
N LYS A 100 15.66 13.20 -17.77
CA LYS A 100 14.62 14.02 -18.39
C LYS A 100 13.28 13.78 -17.73
N PHE A 101 12.53 14.86 -17.50
CA PHE A 101 11.14 14.79 -17.09
C PHE A 101 10.30 15.61 -18.06
N ARG A 102 9.36 14.97 -18.75
CA ARG A 102 8.55 15.60 -19.81
C ARG A 102 9.39 16.29 -20.90
N GLY A 103 10.55 15.71 -21.22
CA GLY A 103 11.51 16.24 -22.19
C GLY A 103 12.44 17.33 -21.64
N GLU A 104 12.17 17.90 -20.46
CA GLU A 104 13.03 18.88 -19.80
C GLU A 104 14.15 18.18 -19.03
N THR A 105 15.37 18.71 -19.11
CA THR A 105 16.52 18.13 -18.41
C THR A 105 16.40 18.31 -16.90
N CYS A 106 16.56 17.22 -16.14
CA CYS A 106 16.67 17.24 -14.69
C CYS A 106 18.10 16.92 -14.23
N THR A 107 18.37 17.14 -12.94
CA THR A 107 19.68 16.91 -12.32
C THR A 107 19.52 16.16 -11.01
N HIS A 108 20.63 15.70 -10.41
CA HIS A 108 20.64 15.05 -9.09
C HIS A 108 19.96 15.89 -7.99
N LYS A 109 19.95 17.23 -8.11
CA LYS A 109 19.30 18.14 -7.16
C LYS A 109 17.78 18.04 -7.13
N ASN A 110 17.17 17.43 -8.14
CA ASN A 110 15.72 17.19 -8.19
C ASN A 110 15.31 15.93 -7.42
N PHE A 111 16.26 15.24 -6.78
CA PHE A 111 16.03 14.04 -5.99
C PHE A 111 16.36 14.31 -4.53
N THR A 112 15.45 13.92 -3.64
CA THR A 112 15.66 14.02 -2.19
C THR A 112 16.38 12.75 -1.72
N PRO A 113 17.52 12.86 -0.99
CA PRO A 113 18.15 11.70 -0.39
C PRO A 113 17.31 11.18 0.78
N ILE A 114 17.05 9.88 0.80
CA ILE A 114 16.38 9.20 1.90
C ILE A 114 17.21 7.99 2.32
N TYR A 115 17.01 7.51 3.56
CA TYR A 115 17.65 6.29 4.02
C TYR A 115 16.60 5.18 4.11
N THR A 116 16.95 3.99 3.63
CA THR A 116 16.14 2.77 3.75
C THR A 116 17.01 1.65 4.31
N ARG A 117 16.50 0.42 4.42
CA ARG A 117 17.32 -0.76 4.75
C ARG A 117 18.45 -1.00 3.73
N TYR A 118 18.31 -0.57 2.47
CA TYR A 118 19.39 -0.63 1.47
C TYR A 118 20.44 0.51 1.61
N GLY A 119 20.38 1.30 2.69
CA GLY A 119 21.25 2.45 2.89
C GLY A 119 20.75 3.71 2.18
N LYS A 120 21.65 4.42 1.49
CA LYS A 120 21.37 5.74 0.88
C LYS A 120 20.64 5.60 -0.45
N CYS A 121 19.43 6.16 -0.51
CA CYS A 121 18.53 6.08 -1.64
C CYS A 121 18.04 7.47 -2.07
N TYR A 122 17.35 7.53 -3.20
CA TYR A 122 16.95 8.81 -3.80
C TYR A 122 15.49 8.77 -4.25
N THR A 123 14.75 9.82 -3.92
CA THR A 123 13.34 9.99 -4.30
C THR A 123 13.17 11.17 -5.24
N PHE A 124 12.72 10.89 -6.46
CA PHE A 124 12.22 11.91 -7.37
C PHE A 124 10.80 12.31 -7.00
N ASN A 125 10.49 13.61 -7.11
CA ASN A 125 9.14 14.15 -6.88
C ASN A 125 8.56 13.76 -5.50
N SER A 126 9.40 13.87 -4.46
CA SER A 126 9.05 13.56 -3.07
C SER A 126 7.93 14.44 -2.51
N GLY A 127 7.74 15.64 -3.06
CA GLY A 127 6.81 16.64 -2.52
C GLY A 127 7.27 17.25 -1.18
N GLN A 128 8.52 16.98 -0.79
CA GLN A 128 9.14 17.53 0.42
C GLN A 128 9.89 18.84 0.10
N ASP A 129 10.31 19.55 1.15
CA ASP A 129 11.09 20.80 1.08
C ASP A 129 10.38 21.98 0.35
N GLY A 130 9.05 21.97 0.31
CA GLY A 130 8.25 23.03 -0.32
C GLY A 130 8.26 23.00 -1.85
N ASN A 131 8.82 21.95 -2.46
CA ASN A 131 8.79 21.78 -3.91
C ASN A 131 7.38 21.43 -4.40
N PRO A 132 6.89 22.07 -5.48
CA PRO A 132 5.58 21.76 -6.03
C PRO A 132 5.57 20.35 -6.63
N LEU A 133 4.45 19.65 -6.47
CA LEU A 133 4.25 18.34 -7.08
C LEU A 133 4.30 18.42 -8.60
N LEU A 134 5.14 17.59 -9.20
CA LEU A 134 5.23 17.46 -10.63
C LEU A 134 4.01 16.72 -11.17
N THR A 135 3.48 17.19 -12.28
CA THR A 135 2.27 16.67 -12.91
C THR A 135 2.50 16.37 -14.38
N THR A 136 1.70 15.46 -14.93
CA THR A 136 1.68 15.14 -16.36
C THR A 136 0.35 15.46 -17.02
N LEU A 137 0.44 15.88 -18.28
CA LEU A 137 -0.68 16.31 -19.11
C LEU A 137 -0.94 15.38 -20.29
N LYS A 138 -0.12 14.34 -20.50
CA LYS A 138 -0.24 13.36 -21.57
C LYS A 138 0.38 12.02 -21.14
N GLY A 139 -0.16 10.92 -21.64
CA GLY A 139 0.47 9.61 -21.51
C GLY A 139 1.64 9.41 -22.47
N GLY A 140 2.35 8.30 -22.32
CA GLY A 140 3.48 7.88 -23.17
C GLY A 140 4.86 8.28 -22.65
N THR A 141 5.88 7.57 -23.14
CA THR A 141 7.28 7.61 -22.66
C THR A 141 7.87 9.02 -22.59
N GLY A 142 7.64 9.87 -23.60
CA GLY A 142 8.17 11.23 -23.64
C GLY A 142 7.57 12.21 -22.61
N ASN A 143 6.48 11.84 -21.94
CA ASN A 143 5.79 12.67 -20.94
C ASN A 143 6.03 12.18 -19.50
N GLY A 144 6.93 11.23 -19.32
CA GLY A 144 7.31 10.65 -18.03
C GLY A 144 8.69 11.09 -17.54
N LEU A 145 9.26 10.28 -16.65
CA LEU A 145 10.63 10.35 -16.18
C LEU A 145 11.49 9.34 -16.96
N GLU A 146 12.56 9.82 -17.59
CA GLU A 146 13.60 9.02 -18.24
C GLU A 146 14.91 9.28 -17.50
N ILE A 147 15.52 8.24 -16.91
CA ILE A 147 16.82 8.35 -16.25
C ILE A 147 17.80 7.30 -16.80
N MET A 148 19.04 7.70 -17.01
CA MET A 148 20.16 6.81 -17.33
C MET A 148 21.10 6.78 -16.13
N LEU A 149 21.31 5.59 -15.57
CA LEU A 149 22.08 5.38 -14.36
C LEU A 149 23.29 4.47 -14.63
N ASP A 150 24.41 4.78 -13.97
CA ASP A 150 25.57 3.91 -13.79
C ASP A 150 25.51 3.28 -12.39
N ILE A 151 25.38 1.96 -12.31
CA ILE A 151 25.31 1.27 -11.01
C ILE A 151 26.67 1.08 -10.33
N GLN A 152 27.79 1.27 -11.05
CA GLN A 152 29.15 1.17 -10.50
C GLN A 152 29.47 -0.17 -9.84
N GLN A 153 29.31 -1.30 -10.55
CA GLN A 153 29.64 -2.64 -10.03
C GLN A 153 31.10 -2.78 -9.57
N ASP A 154 32.01 -1.96 -10.10
CA ASP A 154 33.40 -1.87 -9.65
C ASP A 154 33.52 -1.42 -8.18
N GLU A 155 32.54 -0.69 -7.67
CA GLU A 155 32.47 -0.21 -6.28
C GLU A 155 31.79 -1.19 -5.31
N TYR A 156 31.26 -2.32 -5.77
CA TYR A 156 30.53 -3.27 -4.91
C TYR A 156 31.46 -4.00 -3.95
N LEU A 157 31.01 -4.22 -2.72
CA LEU A 157 31.73 -5.11 -1.81
C LEU A 157 31.68 -6.54 -2.37
N PRO A 158 32.81 -7.29 -2.38
CA PRO A 158 32.78 -8.70 -2.70
C PRO A 158 31.85 -9.44 -1.72
N VAL A 159 31.22 -10.54 -2.15
CA VAL A 159 30.37 -11.36 -1.28
C VAL A 159 31.15 -12.59 -0.82
N TRP A 160 31.09 -12.91 0.47
CA TRP A 160 32.03 -13.83 1.14
C TRP A 160 31.44 -14.79 2.17
N GLY A 161 30.14 -14.68 2.45
CA GLY A 161 29.39 -15.57 3.33
C GLY A 161 28.19 -16.15 2.58
N GLU A 162 27.87 -17.42 2.83
CA GLU A 162 26.56 -17.97 2.51
C GLU A 162 25.59 -17.38 3.53
N THR A 163 24.73 -16.45 3.12
CA THR A 163 23.49 -16.18 3.83
C THR A 163 22.51 -17.27 3.43
N ASP A 164 21.86 -17.92 4.41
CA ASP A 164 21.06 -19.13 4.21
C ASP A 164 19.80 -18.94 3.35
N GLU A 165 19.60 -17.77 2.75
CA GLU A 165 18.51 -17.50 1.82
C GLU A 165 18.97 -16.54 0.71
N THR A 166 19.56 -17.04 -0.39
CA THR A 166 19.37 -16.45 -1.73
C THR A 166 19.85 -17.38 -2.86
N SER A 167 19.04 -17.44 -3.91
CA SER A 167 19.25 -18.21 -5.13
C SER A 167 20.31 -17.58 -6.05
N TYR A 168 21.23 -18.40 -6.57
CA TYR A 168 22.24 -18.08 -7.59
C TYR A 168 21.63 -17.80 -8.98
N GLU A 169 20.73 -16.83 -9.13
CA GLU A 169 20.02 -16.61 -10.39
C GLU A 169 20.54 -15.41 -11.18
N ALA A 170 20.80 -15.65 -12.48
CA ALA A 170 20.81 -14.63 -13.51
C ALA A 170 19.57 -14.87 -14.41
N GLY A 171 18.48 -14.19 -14.10
CA GLY A 171 17.16 -14.29 -14.74
C GLY A 171 16.03 -14.48 -13.70
N ILE A 172 14.79 -14.05 -13.98
CA ILE A 172 13.75 -13.87 -12.93
C ILE A 172 12.52 -14.74 -13.11
N LYS A 173 12.28 -15.74 -12.25
CA LYS A 173 10.94 -16.20 -11.81
C LYS A 173 9.61 -15.39 -11.97
N VAL A 174 8.55 -15.78 -12.70
CA VAL A 174 7.22 -15.07 -12.80
C VAL A 174 5.98 -15.95 -13.07
N GLN A 175 5.02 -16.12 -12.15
CA GLN A 175 3.87 -17.03 -12.38
C GLN A 175 2.66 -16.26 -12.90
N ILE A 176 1.81 -16.91 -13.72
CA ILE A 176 0.47 -16.40 -14.07
C ILE A 176 -0.58 -17.45 -13.63
N HIS A 177 -1.49 -17.12 -12.71
CA HIS A 177 -2.54 -18.04 -12.22
C HIS A 177 -3.81 -17.32 -11.70
N SER A 178 -4.84 -18.10 -11.34
CA SER A 178 -6.19 -17.68 -10.89
C SER A 178 -6.33 -17.68 -9.35
N GLN A 179 -7.34 -16.99 -8.80
CA GLN A 179 -7.40 -16.57 -7.39
C GLN A 179 -7.75 -17.64 -6.35
N ASP A 180 -8.38 -18.76 -6.72
CA ASP A 180 -8.73 -19.82 -5.75
C ASP A 180 -7.56 -20.81 -5.51
N GLU A 181 -6.42 -20.61 -6.16
CA GLU A 181 -5.25 -21.49 -6.17
C GLU A 181 -4.07 -20.82 -5.43
N PRO A 182 -3.44 -21.46 -4.42
CA PRO A 182 -2.29 -20.89 -3.72
C PRO A 182 -1.06 -20.68 -4.63
N PRO A 183 -0.37 -19.51 -4.56
CA PRO A 183 0.81 -19.22 -5.39
C PRO A 183 2.06 -19.92 -4.85
N PHE A 184 2.67 -20.77 -5.67
CA PHE A 184 3.96 -21.40 -5.39
C PHE A 184 5.03 -20.77 -6.29
N ILE A 185 5.49 -19.56 -5.91
CA ILE A 185 6.35 -18.67 -6.72
C ILE A 185 7.71 -19.29 -7.07
N ASP A 186 8.24 -20.11 -6.17
CA ASP A 186 9.39 -20.99 -6.36
C ASP A 186 9.12 -22.12 -7.39
N GLN A 187 7.85 -22.56 -7.52
CA GLN A 187 7.38 -23.70 -8.33
C GLN A 187 6.71 -23.30 -9.66
N LEU A 188 6.24 -22.06 -9.81
CA LEU A 188 5.37 -21.68 -10.93
C LEU A 188 5.70 -20.31 -11.54
N GLY A 189 6.74 -19.63 -11.07
CA GLY A 189 7.25 -18.47 -11.77
C GLY A 189 8.10 -18.76 -13.04
N PHE A 190 7.87 -18.06 -14.16
CA PHE A 190 8.69 -17.82 -15.37
C PHE A 190 9.88 -16.85 -15.21
N GLY A 191 11.09 -17.37 -15.34
CA GLY A 191 12.37 -16.70 -15.61
C GLY A 191 12.39 -15.63 -16.71
N VAL A 192 12.68 -14.35 -16.45
CA VAL A 192 12.95 -13.31 -17.44
C VAL A 192 14.45 -13.11 -17.54
N ALA A 193 14.98 -13.56 -18.67
CA ALA A 193 16.40 -13.80 -18.86
C ALA A 193 17.16 -12.56 -19.35
N PRO A 194 18.41 -12.42 -18.90
CA PRO A 194 19.30 -11.41 -19.41
C PRO A 194 19.72 -11.74 -20.86
N GLY A 195 19.44 -10.84 -21.79
CA GLY A 195 19.99 -10.80 -23.15
C GLY A 195 18.95 -10.53 -24.24
N PHE A 196 17.67 -10.69 -23.91
CA PHE A 196 16.55 -10.66 -24.84
C PHE A 196 15.29 -10.06 -24.20
N GLN A 197 14.34 -9.64 -25.04
CA GLN A 197 12.99 -9.23 -24.63
C GLN A 197 12.02 -10.41 -24.76
N THR A 198 11.26 -10.62 -23.70
CA THR A 198 10.24 -11.67 -23.54
C THR A 198 8.86 -11.00 -23.61
N PHE A 199 7.92 -11.51 -24.42
CA PHE A 199 6.55 -11.01 -24.51
C PHE A 199 5.58 -11.95 -23.80
N VAL A 200 4.73 -11.43 -22.92
CA VAL A 200 3.68 -12.18 -22.24
C VAL A 200 2.43 -11.30 -22.15
N SER A 201 1.30 -11.78 -22.68
CA SER A 201 0.00 -11.07 -22.72
C SER A 201 -1.03 -11.90 -21.96
N CYS A 202 -1.76 -11.27 -21.03
CA CYS A 202 -2.81 -11.93 -20.24
C CYS A 202 -3.99 -10.98 -19.95
N GLN A 203 -5.20 -11.53 -19.93
CA GLN A 203 -6.46 -10.83 -19.67
C GLN A 203 -7.37 -11.74 -18.82
N GLN A 204 -7.73 -11.34 -17.59
CA GLN A 204 -8.73 -12.06 -16.79
C GLN A 204 -9.51 -11.13 -15.85
N GLN A 205 -10.83 -11.33 -15.75
CA GLN A 205 -11.77 -10.39 -15.15
C GLN A 205 -12.92 -11.14 -14.44
N LEU A 206 -13.06 -11.00 -13.11
CA LEU A 206 -14.27 -10.42 -12.45
C LEU A 206 -14.21 -10.41 -10.90
N VAL A 207 -14.84 -9.36 -10.33
CA VAL A 207 -14.72 -8.86 -8.95
C VAL A 207 -15.86 -9.35 -8.03
N SER A 208 -15.51 -9.85 -6.83
CA SER A 208 -16.33 -9.74 -5.59
C SER A 208 -15.44 -9.99 -4.36
N ALA A 209 -15.52 -9.10 -3.37
CA ALA A 209 -14.57 -8.97 -2.25
C ALA A 209 -14.86 -9.91 -1.06
N SER A 210 -13.81 -10.52 -0.51
CA SER A 210 -13.71 -11.05 0.86
C SER A 210 -12.23 -11.14 1.27
N SER A 211 -11.96 -10.95 2.56
CA SER A 211 -10.71 -10.46 3.12
C SER A 211 -9.55 -11.47 3.26
N ARG A 212 -8.35 -10.86 3.43
CA ARG A 212 -7.07 -11.36 3.97
C ARG A 212 -6.17 -12.24 3.10
N GLN A 213 -5.03 -11.65 2.73
CA GLN A 213 -3.73 -12.33 2.74
C GLN A 213 -2.62 -11.28 2.97
N LEU A 214 -1.98 -11.35 4.14
CA LEU A 214 -0.64 -10.80 4.36
C LEU A 214 0.32 -11.99 4.27
N THR A 215 1.28 -11.93 3.36
CA THR A 215 2.42 -12.86 3.31
C THR A 215 3.63 -12.15 3.89
N SER A 216 4.19 -12.72 4.97
CA SER A 216 5.49 -12.38 5.53
C SER A 216 6.61 -12.85 4.61
N PHE A 217 7.64 -12.04 4.35
CA PHE A 217 8.95 -12.52 3.87
C PHE A 217 10.10 -11.62 4.30
N CYS A 218 11.23 -12.29 4.55
CA CYS A 218 12.49 -11.79 5.09
C CYS A 218 13.27 -10.94 4.08
N ALA A 219 13.97 -9.92 4.58
CA ALA A 219 14.94 -9.16 3.81
C ALA A 219 16.28 -9.26 4.55
N ASP A 220 17.32 -9.79 3.90
CA ASP A 220 18.68 -9.78 4.44
C ASP A 220 19.66 -9.03 3.51
N GLU A 221 20.71 -8.48 4.11
CA GLU A 221 21.50 -7.31 3.68
C GLU A 221 22.69 -7.62 2.75
N THR A 222 22.81 -8.85 2.22
CA THR A 222 23.87 -9.20 1.25
C THR A 222 23.30 -9.72 -0.06
N SER A 223 22.85 -8.81 -0.93
CA SER A 223 22.33 -9.21 -2.23
C SER A 223 23.45 -9.55 -3.22
N TYR A 224 23.47 -10.78 -3.73
CA TYR A 224 24.28 -11.22 -4.88
C TYR A 224 23.88 -10.57 -6.22
N GLU A 225 22.87 -9.68 -6.20
CA GLU A 225 22.23 -9.12 -7.38
C GLU A 225 22.82 -7.74 -7.73
N ALA A 226 23.16 -7.54 -9.01
CA ALA A 226 23.54 -6.22 -9.52
C ALA A 226 22.31 -5.49 -10.11
N GLY A 227 22.21 -4.19 -9.84
CA GLY A 227 21.10 -3.34 -10.31
C GLY A 227 20.58 -2.41 -9.23
N ILE A 228 19.40 -1.85 -9.48
CA ILE A 228 18.69 -0.97 -8.54
C ILE A 228 17.35 -1.58 -8.16
N LYS A 229 16.84 -1.21 -6.99
CA LYS A 229 15.45 -1.50 -6.57
C LYS A 229 14.65 -0.21 -6.58
N VAL A 230 13.45 -0.25 -7.14
CA VAL A 230 12.61 0.93 -7.40
C VAL A 230 11.22 0.72 -6.80
N GLN A 231 10.65 1.76 -6.18
CA GLN A 231 9.28 1.78 -5.72
C GLN A 231 8.56 3.02 -6.27
N LEU A 232 7.34 2.82 -6.76
CA LEU A 232 6.40 3.90 -7.08
C LEU A 232 5.41 4.02 -5.93
N HIS A 233 5.28 5.20 -5.36
CA HIS A 233 4.36 5.44 -4.24
C HIS A 233 3.78 6.84 -4.27
N SER A 234 2.74 7.05 -3.45
CA SER A 234 2.19 8.40 -3.21
C SER A 234 3.20 9.24 -2.43
N GLN A 235 3.20 10.55 -2.63
CA GLN A 235 4.04 11.48 -1.85
C GLN A 235 3.70 11.49 -0.36
N SER A 236 2.46 11.13 -0.02
CA SER A 236 1.99 11.00 1.37
C SER A 236 2.42 9.70 2.04
N GLU A 237 3.01 8.78 1.29
CA GLU A 237 3.41 7.45 1.76
C GLU A 237 4.94 7.37 1.83
N PRO A 238 5.53 6.93 2.95
CA PRO A 238 6.97 6.73 3.04
C PRO A 238 7.42 5.53 2.17
N ALA A 239 8.66 5.60 1.71
CA ALA A 239 9.24 4.53 0.91
C ALA A 239 9.57 3.30 1.76
N PHE A 240 9.21 2.12 1.27
CA PHE A 240 9.38 0.83 1.92
C PHE A 240 9.94 -0.18 0.89
N LEU A 241 11.15 0.13 0.42
CA LEU A 241 11.73 -0.49 -0.77
C LEU A 241 12.04 -1.98 -0.63
N HIS A 242 12.36 -2.48 0.57
CA HIS A 242 12.73 -3.88 0.76
C HIS A 242 11.57 -4.84 0.46
N GLU A 243 10.33 -4.45 0.75
CA GLU A 243 9.17 -5.30 0.47
C GLU A 243 8.38 -4.90 -0.78
N LEU A 244 8.22 -3.59 -1.05
CA LEU A 244 7.33 -3.13 -2.12
C LEU A 244 8.07 -2.75 -3.41
N GLY A 245 9.40 -2.75 -3.39
CA GLY A 245 10.23 -2.38 -4.52
C GLY A 245 10.40 -3.49 -5.56
N PHE A 246 10.48 -3.13 -6.84
CA PHE A 246 10.81 -4.03 -7.94
C PHE A 246 12.25 -3.81 -8.43
N GLY A 247 12.90 -4.86 -8.92
CA GLY A 247 14.27 -4.79 -9.43
C GLY A 247 14.35 -4.27 -10.87
N VAL A 248 15.40 -3.49 -11.16
CA VAL A 248 15.76 -3.05 -12.51
C VAL A 248 17.22 -3.42 -12.77
N ALA A 249 17.45 -4.16 -13.87
CA ALA A 249 18.75 -4.73 -14.20
C ALA A 249 19.61 -3.78 -15.06
N PRO A 250 20.95 -3.81 -14.91
CA PRO A 250 21.88 -3.18 -15.85
C PRO A 250 21.85 -3.85 -17.23
N GLY A 251 22.23 -3.11 -18.27
CA GLY A 251 22.23 -3.57 -19.66
C GLY A 251 20.85 -3.53 -20.33
N PHE A 252 19.85 -2.96 -19.65
CA PHE A 252 18.49 -2.81 -20.18
C PHE A 252 17.96 -1.38 -20.04
N GLN A 253 17.15 -1.00 -21.01
CA GLN A 253 16.20 0.10 -20.89
C GLN A 253 14.86 -0.49 -20.50
N THR A 254 14.40 -0.16 -19.30
CA THR A 254 13.17 -0.67 -18.70
C THR A 254 12.07 0.37 -18.80
N PHE A 255 11.01 0.05 -19.53
CA PHE A 255 9.79 0.83 -19.62
C PHE A 255 8.80 0.35 -18.56
N VAL A 256 8.39 1.26 -17.69
CA VAL A 256 7.40 1.06 -16.65
C VAL A 256 6.18 1.90 -17.00
N SER A 257 5.21 1.24 -17.63
CA SER A 257 3.91 1.83 -17.91
C SER A 257 3.08 1.82 -16.63
N THR A 258 2.61 2.98 -16.20
CA THR A 258 1.90 3.15 -14.93
C THR A 258 0.43 3.53 -15.13
N GLN A 259 -0.41 3.09 -14.20
CA GLN A 259 -1.81 3.46 -14.09
C GLN A 259 -2.16 3.81 -12.65
N GLU A 260 -2.71 5.01 -12.42
CA GLU A 260 -3.17 5.44 -11.08
C GLU A 260 -4.49 4.72 -10.72
N GLN A 261 -4.50 4.07 -9.56
CA GLN A 261 -5.67 3.41 -9.00
C GLN A 261 -6.02 4.07 -7.65
N ARG A 262 -7.25 4.57 -7.52
CA ARG A 262 -7.77 5.13 -6.26
C ARG A 262 -8.73 4.14 -5.63
N LEU A 263 -8.35 3.62 -4.46
CA LEU A 263 -9.12 2.63 -3.73
C LEU A 263 -9.82 3.32 -2.55
N LEU A 264 -11.14 3.18 -2.49
CA LEU A 264 -12.00 3.68 -1.42
C LEU A 264 -12.68 2.50 -0.72
N TYR A 265 -12.33 2.29 0.54
CA TYR A 265 -12.88 1.25 1.39
C TYR A 265 -13.93 1.81 2.35
N LEU A 266 -14.83 0.95 2.81
CA LEU A 266 -15.84 1.30 3.80
C LEU A 266 -15.36 0.99 5.22
N PRO A 267 -15.64 1.86 6.20
CA PRO A 267 -15.30 1.62 7.59
C PRO A 267 -16.22 0.57 8.23
N PRO A 268 -15.87 0.08 9.44
CA PRO A 268 -16.74 -0.80 10.21
C PRO A 268 -18.10 -0.15 10.45
N PRO A 269 -19.24 -0.89 10.35
CA PRO A 269 -19.39 -2.34 10.24
C PRO A 269 -19.42 -2.92 8.81
N TRP A 270 -19.26 -2.11 7.75
CA TRP A 270 -19.37 -2.60 6.37
C TRP A 270 -18.08 -3.17 5.79
N GLY A 271 -16.94 -2.72 6.30
CA GLY A 271 -15.61 -3.19 5.92
C GLY A 271 -14.61 -2.88 7.03
N ASP A 272 -13.35 -3.25 6.80
CA ASP A 272 -12.26 -3.04 7.75
C ASP A 272 -11.31 -1.97 7.19
N CYS A 273 -11.56 -0.71 7.52
CA CYS A 273 -10.63 0.36 7.17
C CYS A 273 -10.54 1.44 8.24
N LYS A 274 -9.35 2.03 8.34
CA LYS A 274 -9.05 3.14 9.25
C LYS A 274 -9.24 4.47 8.52
N SER A 275 -10.14 5.30 9.03
CA SER A 275 -10.39 6.65 8.51
C SER A 275 -9.76 7.75 9.36
N THR A 276 -9.23 7.39 10.53
CA THR A 276 -8.62 8.36 11.45
C THR A 276 -7.18 8.69 11.01
N PRO A 277 -6.74 9.94 11.19
CA PRO A 277 -5.34 10.30 11.06
C PRO A 277 -4.48 9.43 11.99
N ILE A 278 -3.22 9.22 11.63
CA ILE A 278 -2.28 8.48 12.47
C ILE A 278 -2.01 9.28 13.75
N ASP A 279 -2.10 8.63 14.90
CA ASP A 279 -1.60 9.16 16.17
C ASP A 279 -0.12 8.76 16.27
N SER A 280 0.71 9.36 15.41
CA SER A 280 2.17 9.14 15.38
C SER A 280 2.84 10.49 15.46
N GLU A 281 3.96 10.55 16.19
CA GLU A 281 4.80 11.73 16.27
C GLU A 281 5.55 12.01 14.96
N PHE A 282 5.62 11.04 14.04
CA PHE A 282 6.51 11.07 12.88
C PHE A 282 5.81 11.34 11.55
N PHE A 283 4.58 10.86 11.38
CA PHE A 283 3.85 10.94 10.11
C PHE A 283 2.55 11.72 10.29
N THR A 284 2.20 12.56 9.31
CA THR A 284 0.96 13.35 9.34
C THR A 284 -0.23 12.62 8.71
N THR A 285 0.04 11.73 7.75
CA THR A 285 -0.97 10.98 7.01
C THR A 285 -0.83 9.50 7.34
N TYR A 286 -1.94 8.85 7.70
CA TYR A 286 -1.95 7.40 7.91
C TYR A 286 -1.75 6.67 6.58
N SER A 287 -0.76 5.79 6.55
CA SER A 287 -0.49 4.85 5.48
C SER A 287 -0.06 3.53 6.08
N ILE A 288 -0.21 2.43 5.33
CA ILE A 288 0.14 1.10 5.83
C ILE A 288 1.64 1.00 6.12
N THR A 289 2.48 1.57 5.26
CA THR A 289 3.93 1.62 5.42
C THR A 289 4.35 2.55 6.57
N GLY A 290 3.72 3.71 6.71
CA GLY A 290 3.96 4.61 7.85
C GLY A 290 3.63 3.96 9.20
N CYS A 291 2.53 3.20 9.27
CA CYS A 291 2.16 2.42 10.45
C CYS A 291 3.21 1.34 10.80
N ARG A 292 3.71 0.62 9.79
CA ARG A 292 4.72 -0.43 10.00
C ARG A 292 6.06 0.14 10.44
N ILE A 293 6.54 1.21 9.80
CA ILE A 293 7.78 1.88 10.20
C ILE A 293 7.66 2.41 11.64
N ASP A 294 6.53 3.01 12.00
CA ASP A 294 6.27 3.47 13.38
C ASP A 294 6.31 2.30 14.39
N CYS A 295 5.71 1.16 14.03
CA CYS A 295 5.73 -0.04 14.86
C CYS A 295 7.13 -0.62 15.04
N GLU A 296 7.87 -0.82 13.94
CA GLU A 296 9.26 -1.30 13.96
C GLU A 296 10.15 -0.36 14.79
N THR A 297 9.97 0.95 14.63
CA THR A 297 10.74 1.96 15.38
C THR A 297 10.49 1.84 16.87
N ARG A 298 9.23 1.74 17.30
CA ARG A 298 8.88 1.61 18.72
C ARG A 298 9.43 0.32 19.32
N TYR A 299 9.32 -0.79 18.58
CA TYR A 299 9.84 -2.09 19.01
C TYR A 299 11.36 -2.04 19.24
N LEU A 300 12.11 -1.40 18.35
CA LEU A 300 13.57 -1.26 18.50
C LEU A 300 13.94 -0.33 19.64
N LEU A 301 13.18 0.74 19.85
CA LEU A 301 13.41 1.64 20.98
C LEU A 301 13.17 0.92 22.32
N GLU A 302 12.18 0.04 22.41
CA GLU A 302 11.88 -0.75 23.61
C GLU A 302 12.93 -1.83 23.88
N ASN A 303 13.40 -2.54 22.84
CA ASN A 303 14.30 -3.68 23.00
C ASN A 303 15.80 -3.34 22.93
N CYS A 304 16.18 -2.42 22.03
CA CYS A 304 17.59 -2.08 21.76
C CYS A 304 17.96 -0.65 22.23
N ASN A 305 17.01 0.17 22.70
CA ASN A 305 17.22 1.57 23.13
C ASN A 305 17.87 2.46 22.07
N CYS A 306 17.74 2.09 20.80
CA CYS A 306 18.29 2.82 19.66
C CYS A 306 17.37 2.64 18.46
N ARG A 307 17.55 3.48 17.44
CA ARG A 307 16.84 3.36 16.17
C ARG A 307 17.81 3.13 15.02
N MET A 308 17.33 2.51 13.95
CA MET A 308 18.08 2.44 12.70
C MET A 308 18.10 3.80 11.99
N VAL A 309 19.00 3.96 11.01
CA VAL A 309 19.22 5.24 10.30
C VAL A 309 17.98 5.65 9.50
N HIS A 310 17.28 4.68 8.90
CA HIS A 310 16.07 4.91 8.11
C HIS A 310 14.81 5.18 8.96
N MET A 311 14.85 4.86 10.26
CA MET A 311 13.72 5.05 11.16
C MET A 311 13.58 6.53 11.54
N PRO A 312 12.35 7.06 11.60
CA PRO A 312 12.11 8.44 12.01
C PRO A 312 12.41 8.66 13.50
N GLY A 313 12.47 9.93 13.90
CA GLY A 313 12.59 10.35 15.30
C GLY A 313 13.96 10.90 15.71
N THR A 314 14.01 11.39 16.96
CA THR A 314 15.17 12.09 17.55
C THR A 314 16.04 11.20 18.44
N SER A 315 15.62 9.97 18.68
CA SER A 315 16.38 8.98 19.45
C SER A 315 17.74 8.68 18.82
N THR A 316 18.67 8.19 19.63
CA THR A 316 20.04 7.85 19.20
C THR A 316 20.03 6.73 18.17
N VAL A 317 20.86 6.89 17.15
CA VAL A 317 21.05 5.88 16.10
C VAL A 317 21.93 4.74 16.63
N CYS A 318 21.58 3.50 16.31
CA CYS A 318 22.33 2.31 16.72
C CYS A 318 23.78 2.34 16.19
N THR A 319 24.73 1.88 17.00
CA THR A 319 26.11 1.64 16.55
C THR A 319 26.19 0.40 15.66
N PRO A 320 27.23 0.24 14.81
CA PRO A 320 27.38 -0.96 13.97
C PRO A 320 27.35 -2.28 14.76
N GLU A 321 27.89 -2.31 15.98
CA GLU A 321 27.77 -3.48 16.87
C GLU A 321 26.32 -3.73 17.29
N GLN A 322 25.58 -2.69 17.68
CA GLN A 322 24.16 -2.79 18.05
C GLN A 322 23.26 -3.19 16.88
N TYR A 323 23.63 -2.84 15.64
CA TYR A 323 22.93 -3.33 14.44
C TYR A 323 22.95 -4.85 14.43
N LYS A 324 24.16 -5.43 14.36
CA LYS A 324 24.37 -6.87 14.23
C LYS A 324 23.92 -7.67 15.44
N ASP A 325 24.17 -7.17 16.65
CA ASP A 325 23.93 -7.95 17.87
C ASP A 325 22.50 -7.81 18.42
N CYS A 326 21.75 -6.76 18.02
CA CYS A 326 20.40 -6.48 18.55
C CYS A 326 19.39 -6.11 17.47
N ALA A 327 19.66 -5.08 16.67
CA ALA A 327 18.65 -4.48 15.82
C ALA A 327 18.20 -5.41 14.69
N ASP A 328 19.14 -6.06 14.00
CA ASP A 328 18.83 -6.97 12.89
C ASP A 328 18.08 -8.22 13.41
N PRO A 329 18.59 -8.96 14.43
CA PRO A 329 17.86 -10.11 14.98
C PRO A 329 16.51 -9.75 15.59
N ALA A 330 16.36 -8.55 16.17
CA ALA A 330 15.08 -8.10 16.73
C ALA A 330 14.04 -7.85 15.62
N LEU A 331 14.45 -7.24 14.50
CA LEU A 331 13.56 -7.07 13.36
C LEU A 331 13.21 -8.40 12.70
N ASP A 332 14.17 -9.30 12.55
CA ASP A 332 13.91 -10.63 11.98
C ASP A 332 12.91 -11.41 12.83
N PHE A 333 13.09 -11.39 14.15
CA PHE A 333 12.13 -11.97 15.09
C PHE A 333 10.74 -11.33 14.99
N LEU A 334 10.67 -10.01 14.82
CA LEU A 334 9.41 -9.29 14.67
C LEU A 334 8.66 -9.76 13.41
N VAL A 335 9.36 -9.94 12.30
CA VAL A 335 8.79 -10.43 11.04
C VAL A 335 8.30 -11.88 11.17
N GLU A 336 9.06 -12.76 11.84
CA GLU A 336 8.67 -14.16 12.05
C GLU A 336 7.44 -14.32 12.97
N LYS A 337 7.24 -13.42 13.93
CA LYS A 337 6.13 -13.45 14.90
C LYS A 337 5.03 -12.42 14.65
N ASP A 338 5.05 -11.76 13.48
CA ASP A 338 4.32 -10.51 13.22
C ASP A 338 2.80 -10.57 13.38
N ASN A 339 2.20 -11.76 13.39
CA ASN A 339 0.74 -11.90 13.39
C ASN A 339 0.01 -11.20 14.56
N ASP A 340 0.69 -10.89 15.66
CA ASP A 340 0.07 -10.24 16.83
C ASP A 340 0.64 -8.85 17.21
N TYR A 341 1.85 -8.46 16.77
CA TYR A 341 2.51 -7.24 17.31
C TYR A 341 2.26 -5.98 16.47
N CYS A 342 2.46 -6.04 15.14
CA CYS A 342 2.30 -4.88 14.26
C CYS A 342 1.05 -5.00 13.37
N VAL A 343 -0.13 -4.95 13.99
CA VAL A 343 -1.40 -4.97 13.25
C VAL A 343 -1.71 -3.58 12.66
N CYS A 344 -1.42 -3.42 11.36
CA CYS A 344 -1.73 -2.20 10.61
C CYS A 344 -2.98 -2.38 9.74
N GLU A 345 -4.02 -1.62 10.04
CA GLU A 345 -5.26 -1.60 9.27
C GLU A 345 -5.09 -0.88 7.92
N THR A 346 -5.89 -1.26 6.93
CA THR A 346 -5.87 -0.56 5.63
C THR A 346 -6.55 0.80 5.73
N PRO A 347 -5.96 1.90 5.22
CA PRO A 347 -6.63 3.20 5.17
C PRO A 347 -7.86 3.17 4.26
N CYS A 348 -8.91 3.92 4.61
CA CYS A 348 -10.12 3.99 3.80
C CYS A 348 -9.94 4.68 2.44
N ASN A 349 -8.90 5.50 2.29
CA ASN A 349 -8.54 6.15 1.03
C ASN A 349 -7.07 5.92 0.76
N MET A 350 -6.75 5.22 -0.34
CA MET A 350 -5.37 5.02 -0.77
C MET A 350 -5.25 5.12 -2.28
N THR A 351 -4.05 5.50 -2.71
CA THR A 351 -3.67 5.56 -4.12
C THR A 351 -2.58 4.52 -4.36
N ARG A 352 -2.82 3.64 -5.34
CA ARG A 352 -1.87 2.61 -5.79
C ARG A 352 -1.49 2.89 -7.24
N TYR A 353 -0.26 2.57 -7.61
CA TYR A 353 0.19 2.64 -8.98
C TYR A 353 0.33 1.23 -9.54
N GLY A 354 -0.62 0.84 -10.39
CA GLY A 354 -0.48 -0.35 -11.24
C GLY A 354 0.69 -0.14 -12.19
N LYS A 355 1.48 -1.17 -12.42
CA LYS A 355 2.69 -1.09 -13.26
C LYS A 355 2.80 -2.29 -14.18
N GLU A 356 3.14 -2.04 -15.42
CA GLU A 356 3.50 -3.04 -16.42
C GLU A 356 4.94 -2.78 -16.87
N LEU A 357 5.78 -3.83 -16.82
CA LEU A 357 7.19 -3.72 -17.15
C LEU A 357 7.47 -4.31 -18.53
N SER A 358 8.26 -3.61 -19.32
CA SER A 358 8.87 -4.15 -20.54
C SER A 358 10.31 -3.67 -20.65
N MET A 359 11.17 -4.46 -21.28
CA MET A 359 12.61 -4.22 -21.29
C MET A 359 13.18 -4.39 -22.69
N VAL A 360 14.11 -3.52 -23.08
CA VAL A 360 14.91 -3.66 -24.29
C VAL A 360 16.39 -3.61 -23.95
N LYS A 361 17.24 -4.27 -24.74
CA LYS A 361 18.68 -4.30 -24.49
C LYS A 361 19.34 -2.94 -24.80
N ILE A 362 20.19 -2.47 -23.89
CA ILE A 362 21.07 -1.32 -24.10
C ILE A 362 22.52 -1.70 -23.72
N PRO A 363 23.54 -1.33 -24.50
CA PRO A 363 23.47 -0.62 -25.77
C PRO A 363 23.22 -1.53 -26.98
N SER A 364 22.77 -0.91 -28.08
CA SER A 364 22.84 -1.54 -29.39
C SER A 364 24.29 -1.66 -29.87
N LYS A 365 24.59 -2.58 -30.79
CA LYS A 365 25.93 -2.71 -31.39
C LYS A 365 26.43 -1.41 -32.03
N ALA A 366 25.51 -0.57 -32.54
CA ALA A 366 25.84 0.72 -33.14
C ALA A 366 26.14 1.79 -32.08
N SER A 367 25.41 1.82 -30.97
CA SER A 367 25.55 2.84 -29.92
C SER A 367 26.62 2.51 -28.87
N ALA A 368 27.06 1.25 -28.77
CA ALA A 368 28.06 0.81 -27.79
C ALA A 368 29.35 1.66 -27.83
N LYS A 369 29.94 1.84 -29.02
CA LYS A 369 31.16 2.66 -29.22
C LYS A 369 30.96 4.13 -28.84
N TYR A 370 29.78 4.67 -29.14
CA TYR A 370 29.45 6.06 -28.84
C TYR A 370 29.39 6.28 -27.33
N LEU A 371 28.66 5.44 -26.60
CA LEU A 371 28.52 5.55 -25.14
C LEU A 371 29.86 5.31 -24.42
N ALA A 372 30.62 4.30 -24.86
CA ALA A 372 31.97 4.04 -24.35
C ALA A 372 32.87 5.28 -24.46
N LYS A 373 32.86 5.96 -25.61
CA LYS A 373 33.62 7.20 -25.80
C LYS A 373 33.06 8.39 -25.02
N LYS A 374 31.73 8.53 -24.96
CA LYS A 374 31.05 9.65 -24.27
C LYS A 374 31.36 9.67 -22.77
N PHE A 375 31.31 8.50 -22.13
CA PHE A 375 31.53 8.35 -20.69
C PHE A 375 32.94 7.91 -20.32
N ASN A 376 33.84 7.76 -21.31
CA ASN A 376 35.22 7.32 -21.12
C ASN A 376 35.31 5.96 -20.38
N LYS A 377 34.51 4.97 -20.81
CA LYS A 377 34.44 3.62 -20.26
C LYS A 377 34.61 2.56 -21.36
N THR A 378 34.86 1.31 -21.01
CA THR A 378 34.96 0.21 -21.97
C THR A 378 33.58 -0.23 -22.44
N GLU A 379 33.47 -0.81 -23.64
CA GLU A 379 32.19 -1.32 -24.15
C GLU A 379 31.56 -2.37 -23.23
N GLN A 380 32.39 -3.21 -22.59
CA GLN A 380 31.94 -4.19 -21.60
C GLN A 380 31.34 -3.51 -20.37
N TYR A 381 32.03 -2.48 -19.83
CA TYR A 381 31.52 -1.72 -18.69
C TYR A 381 30.15 -1.12 -18.96
N ILE A 382 29.91 -0.60 -20.17
CA ILE A 382 28.62 -0.02 -20.56
C ILE A 382 27.50 -1.06 -20.49
N GLY A 383 27.74 -2.28 -21.00
CA GLY A 383 26.74 -3.35 -20.96
C GLY A 383 26.45 -3.87 -19.55
N ASP A 384 27.47 -3.88 -18.69
CA ASP A 384 27.35 -4.43 -17.34
C ASP A 384 26.87 -3.40 -16.31
N ASN A 385 27.03 -2.09 -16.54
CA ASN A 385 26.74 -1.07 -15.52
C ASN A 385 25.67 -0.04 -15.89
N ILE A 386 25.42 0.22 -17.17
CA ILE A 386 24.44 1.24 -17.56
C ILE A 386 23.04 0.62 -17.61
N LEU A 387 22.08 1.28 -16.98
CA LEU A 387 20.65 1.05 -17.17
C LEU A 387 19.93 2.32 -17.56
N VAL A 388 18.79 2.17 -18.24
CA VAL A 388 17.85 3.25 -18.48
C VAL A 388 16.51 2.86 -17.90
N LEU A 389 15.85 3.78 -17.20
CA LEU A 389 14.55 3.58 -16.60
C LEU A 389 13.59 4.67 -17.09
N ASP A 390 12.52 4.23 -17.73
CA ASP A 390 11.44 5.08 -18.25
C ASP A 390 10.17 4.81 -17.46
N ILE A 391 9.66 5.79 -16.73
CA ILE A 391 8.42 5.68 -15.96
C ILE A 391 7.43 6.71 -16.51
N PHE A 392 6.28 6.24 -17.00
CA PHE A 392 5.28 7.10 -17.63
C PHE A 392 3.88 6.51 -17.44
N PHE A 393 2.86 7.36 -17.53
CA PHE A 393 1.48 6.88 -17.55
C PHE A 393 1.08 6.38 -18.94
N GLU A 394 0.37 5.25 -19.02
CA GLU A 394 -0.15 4.71 -20.29
C GLU A 394 -1.10 5.71 -20.96
N ALA A 395 -2.07 6.19 -20.20
CA ALA A 395 -3.05 7.19 -20.58
C ALA A 395 -3.35 8.11 -19.38
N LEU A 396 -4.01 9.25 -19.64
CA LEU A 396 -4.45 10.17 -18.57
C LEU A 396 -5.80 9.74 -17.98
N ASN A 397 -5.83 8.52 -17.49
CA ASN A 397 -6.99 7.97 -16.82
C ASN A 397 -6.54 7.39 -15.48
N TYR A 398 -7.45 7.45 -14.53
CA TYR A 398 -7.31 6.73 -13.29
C TYR A 398 -8.45 5.73 -13.14
N GLU A 399 -8.13 4.62 -12.50
CA GLU A 399 -9.11 3.64 -12.07
C GLU A 399 -9.61 4.02 -10.69
N LYS A 400 -10.93 4.05 -10.49
CA LYS A 400 -11.54 4.30 -9.19
C LYS A 400 -12.25 3.02 -8.75
N ILE A 401 -11.76 2.40 -7.68
CA ILE A 401 -12.31 1.19 -7.09
C ILE A 401 -12.93 1.61 -5.76
N GLU A 402 -14.25 1.68 -5.69
CA GLU A 402 -14.97 2.11 -4.48
C GLU A 402 -15.90 1.01 -3.98
N GLN A 403 -15.84 0.72 -2.67
CA GLN A 403 -16.80 -0.14 -2.00
C GLN A 403 -18.09 0.62 -1.74
N LYS A 404 -19.22 0.06 -2.19
CA LYS A 404 -20.55 0.61 -1.96
C LYS A 404 -21.35 -0.27 -1.01
N LYS A 405 -22.15 0.36 -0.16
CA LYS A 405 -23.09 -0.34 0.71
C LYS A 405 -24.12 -1.04 -0.19
N ALA A 406 -24.16 -2.37 -0.13
CA ALA A 406 -25.13 -3.14 -0.92
C ALA A 406 -26.58 -2.87 -0.47
N TYR A 407 -26.76 -2.50 0.80
CA TYR A 407 -28.06 -2.22 1.38
C TYR A 407 -27.98 -1.07 2.40
N GLU A 408 -28.90 -0.12 2.27
CA GLU A 408 -29.01 1.03 3.17
C GLU A 408 -30.30 0.95 3.99
N ILE A 409 -30.38 1.70 5.08
CA ILE A 409 -31.57 1.75 5.95
C ILE A 409 -32.82 2.19 5.17
N ALA A 410 -32.64 3.07 4.17
CA ALA A 410 -33.72 3.46 3.27
C ALA A 410 -34.27 2.26 2.47
N GLY A 411 -33.39 1.39 1.97
CA GLY A 411 -33.78 0.12 1.33
C GLY A 411 -34.52 -0.80 2.30
N LEU A 412 -34.02 -0.93 3.53
CA LEU A 412 -34.66 -1.72 4.59
C LEU A 412 -36.11 -1.30 4.87
N LEU A 413 -36.32 0.00 5.06
CA LEU A 413 -37.65 0.54 5.32
C LEU A 413 -38.56 0.42 4.09
N GLY A 414 -38.00 0.53 2.89
CA GLY A 414 -38.70 0.29 1.64
C GLY A 414 -39.20 -1.15 1.52
N ASP A 415 -38.36 -2.14 1.78
CA ASP A 415 -38.72 -3.55 1.66
C ASP A 415 -39.69 -3.99 2.76
N ILE A 416 -39.49 -3.55 4.01
CA ILE A 416 -40.43 -3.80 5.11
C ILE A 416 -41.77 -3.14 4.82
N GLY A 417 -41.77 -1.86 4.45
CA GLY A 417 -42.98 -1.11 4.12
C GLY A 417 -43.71 -1.70 2.91
N GLY A 418 -42.97 -2.15 1.89
CA GLY A 418 -43.50 -2.80 0.71
C GLY A 418 -44.16 -4.14 1.04
N GLN A 419 -43.49 -5.00 1.83
CA GLN A 419 -44.08 -6.28 2.24
C GLN A 419 -45.29 -6.10 3.17
N MET A 420 -45.23 -5.18 4.13
CA MET A 420 -46.37 -4.89 5.02
C MET A 420 -47.55 -4.30 4.25
N GLY A 421 -47.29 -3.39 3.31
CA GLY A 421 -48.30 -2.82 2.42
C GLY A 421 -48.90 -3.86 1.48
N LEU A 422 -48.11 -4.82 0.98
CA LEU A 422 -48.58 -5.86 0.06
C LEU A 422 -49.40 -6.95 0.76
N PHE A 423 -48.93 -7.48 1.89
CA PHE A 423 -49.56 -8.63 2.55
C PHE A 423 -50.70 -8.23 3.49
N ILE A 424 -50.57 -7.12 4.20
CA ILE A 424 -51.52 -6.70 5.23
C ILE A 424 -52.32 -5.47 4.78
N GLY A 425 -51.82 -4.70 3.80
CA GLY A 425 -52.37 -3.37 3.51
C GLY A 425 -52.11 -2.38 4.65
N ALA A 426 -51.14 -2.69 5.52
CA ALA A 426 -50.84 -1.91 6.71
C ALA A 426 -49.71 -0.91 6.45
N SER A 427 -49.79 0.23 7.11
CA SER A 427 -48.73 1.24 7.15
C SER A 427 -48.34 1.54 8.61
N VAL A 428 -47.29 2.33 8.81
CA VAL A 428 -46.92 2.82 10.14
C VAL A 428 -48.10 3.52 10.83
N LEU A 429 -48.96 4.20 10.07
CA LEU A 429 -50.17 4.84 10.60
C LEU A 429 -51.16 3.81 11.16
N THR A 430 -51.38 2.69 10.47
CA THR A 430 -52.27 1.63 10.97
C THR A 430 -51.77 0.99 12.25
N ILE A 431 -50.44 0.93 12.46
CA ILE A 431 -49.86 0.44 13.71
C ILE A 431 -50.10 1.44 14.84
N LEU A 432 -49.93 2.74 14.58
CA LEU A 432 -50.22 3.79 15.56
C LEU A 432 -51.69 3.80 15.97
N GLU A 433 -52.62 3.60 15.02
CA GLU A 433 -54.05 3.47 15.32
C GLU A 433 -54.37 2.28 16.25
N ILE A 434 -53.70 1.14 16.05
CA ILE A 434 -53.83 -0.01 16.94
C ILE A 434 -53.34 0.32 18.35
N PHE A 435 -52.21 1.04 18.47
CA PHE A 435 -51.70 1.48 19.77
C PHE A 435 -52.62 2.48 20.46
N ASP A 436 -53.21 3.43 19.74
CA ASP A 436 -54.18 4.39 20.29
C ASP A 436 -55.43 3.66 20.81
N TYR A 437 -55.96 2.72 20.02
CA TYR A 437 -57.09 1.89 20.46
C TYR A 437 -56.75 1.06 21.70
N LEU A 438 -55.58 0.41 21.73
CA LEU A 438 -55.14 -0.35 22.90
C LEU A 438 -54.97 0.57 24.11
N TYR A 439 -54.40 1.75 23.94
CA TYR A 439 -54.23 2.73 25.02
C TYR A 439 -55.56 3.17 25.61
N GLU A 440 -56.55 3.49 24.77
CA GLU A 440 -57.91 3.80 25.23
C GLU A 440 -58.54 2.63 25.99
N VAL A 441 -58.43 1.41 25.47
CA VAL A 441 -58.95 0.20 26.14
C VAL A 441 -58.27 -0.04 27.49
N PHE A 442 -56.94 0.16 27.58
CA PHE A 442 -56.20 0.04 28.83
C PHE A 442 -56.59 1.14 29.82
N LYS A 443 -56.73 2.38 29.35
CA LYS A 443 -57.21 3.51 30.14
C LYS A 443 -58.61 3.23 30.69
N ASP A 444 -59.53 2.71 29.87
CA ASP A 444 -60.89 2.35 30.29
C ASP A 444 -60.92 1.14 31.23
N LYS A 445 -60.02 0.16 31.09
CA LYS A 445 -59.89 -0.93 32.07
C LYS A 445 -59.29 -0.45 33.39
N LEU A 446 -58.33 0.48 33.39
CA LEU A 446 -57.77 1.08 34.60
C LEU A 446 -58.77 2.00 35.30
N LEU A 447 -59.41 2.92 34.57
CA LEU A 447 -60.45 3.83 35.11
C LEU A 447 -61.75 3.11 35.44
N GLY A 448 -62.12 2.09 34.66
CA GLY A 448 -63.27 1.23 34.92
C GLY A 448 -63.11 0.39 36.18
N SER A 449 -61.88 -0.01 36.54
CA SER A 449 -61.61 -0.70 37.82
C SER A 449 -61.74 0.22 39.03
N VAL A 450 -61.52 1.54 38.86
CA VAL A 450 -61.71 2.55 39.91
C VAL A 450 -63.19 2.93 40.08
N LEU A 451 -63.97 2.99 38.99
CA LEU A 451 -65.41 3.31 39.01
C LEU A 451 -66.32 2.12 39.37
N ARG A 452 -65.86 0.87 39.22
CA ARG A 452 -66.66 -0.32 39.59
C ARG A 452 -66.73 -0.58 41.12
N LYS A 453 -66.08 0.26 41.94
CA LYS A 453 -66.13 0.21 43.42
C LYS A 453 -67.18 1.12 44.07
N LYS A 454 -68.00 1.84 43.28
CA LYS A 454 -69.13 2.64 43.82
C LYS A 454 -70.45 2.31 43.11
N ARG A 455 -71.13 1.25 43.57
CA ARG A 455 -72.60 1.18 43.56
C ARG A 455 -73.08 0.96 45.00
N PRO A 456 -73.86 1.88 45.59
CA PRO A 456 -74.52 1.64 46.87
C PRO A 456 -75.82 0.82 46.69
N GLN A 457 -76.21 0.15 47.77
CA GLN A 457 -77.41 -0.69 47.95
C GLN A 457 -78.71 0.10 48.20
N ARG A 458 -79.84 -0.60 47.93
CA ARG A 458 -81.26 -0.43 48.39
C ARG A 458 -82.12 0.63 47.65
N CYS A 459 -83.44 0.45 47.41
CA CYS A 459 -84.49 -0.28 48.16
C CYS A 459 -85.69 -0.78 47.29
N GLN A 460 -86.61 -1.49 47.95
CA GLN A 460 -87.79 -2.27 47.50
C GLN A 460 -89.00 -1.48 46.93
N SER A 461 -89.92 -2.25 46.34
CA SER A 461 -91.19 -1.94 45.67
C SER A 461 -92.28 -1.27 46.53
N ASP A 462 -93.16 -0.48 45.90
CA ASP A 462 -94.61 -0.76 45.76
C ASP A 462 -95.41 0.43 45.17
N ASN A 463 -96.30 0.10 44.21
CA ASN A 463 -97.56 0.73 43.76
C ASN A 463 -97.68 2.25 43.46
N LEU A 464 -98.19 2.59 42.25
CA LEU A 464 -99.53 3.20 42.01
C LEU A 464 -99.63 4.01 40.68
N SER A 465 -100.47 3.48 39.77
CA SER A 465 -101.35 4.10 38.74
C SER A 465 -100.92 5.20 37.74
N THR A 466 -101.13 4.87 36.46
CA THR A 466 -101.68 5.65 35.30
C THR A 466 -101.32 7.13 35.08
N CYS A 467 -100.86 7.43 33.86
CA CYS A 467 -101.56 8.33 32.92
C CYS A 467 -101.02 8.19 31.48
N ASP A 468 -101.93 7.94 30.54
CA ASP A 468 -101.75 8.00 29.09
C ASP A 468 -101.50 9.44 28.58
N THR A 469 -100.77 9.59 27.47
CA THR A 469 -101.26 10.09 26.15
C THR A 469 -100.18 10.83 25.32
N LEU A 470 -100.09 10.38 24.05
CA LEU A 470 -99.94 11.14 22.80
C LEU A 470 -98.82 12.21 22.64
N ARG A 471 -97.93 11.98 21.67
CA ARG A 471 -98.07 12.59 20.33
C ARG A 471 -97.05 12.03 19.32
N SER A 472 -97.58 11.57 18.20
CA SER A 472 -96.91 11.37 16.92
C SER A 472 -96.49 12.70 16.31
N HIS A 473 -95.38 12.72 15.58
CA HIS A 473 -95.38 13.27 14.23
C HIS A 473 -94.38 12.50 13.36
N SER A 474 -94.95 11.90 12.32
CA SER A 474 -94.34 11.50 11.07
C SER A 474 -93.69 12.69 10.36
N ASP A 475 -92.63 12.44 9.59
CA ASP A 475 -92.69 12.67 8.15
C ASP A 475 -91.67 11.80 7.39
N SER A 476 -92.21 11.12 6.38
CA SER A 476 -91.51 10.34 5.36
C SER A 476 -91.30 11.18 4.11
N LEU A 477 -90.18 10.96 3.41
CA LEU A 477 -89.97 11.11 1.96
C LEU A 477 -88.63 10.39 1.70
N GLY A 478 -88.41 9.38 0.86
CA GLY A 478 -89.22 8.74 -0.18
C GLY A 478 -88.34 8.47 -1.42
N PHE A 479 -87.81 7.23 -1.57
CA PHE A 479 -87.44 6.47 -2.79
C PHE A 479 -86.45 7.08 -3.83
N THR A 480 -85.61 6.37 -4.62
CA THR A 480 -85.53 4.97 -5.13
C THR A 480 -84.11 4.70 -5.72
N PRO A 481 -83.74 3.43 -6.04
CA PRO A 481 -82.40 2.98 -6.41
C PRO A 481 -82.20 2.57 -7.90
N ASN A 482 -80.93 2.25 -8.23
CA ASN A 482 -80.39 1.42 -9.33
C ASN A 482 -80.43 1.93 -10.79
N MET A 483 -79.26 1.93 -11.45
CA MET A 483 -79.05 1.36 -12.80
C MET A 483 -77.54 1.13 -13.10
N LEU A 484 -77.17 -0.12 -13.34
CA LEU A 484 -76.07 -0.57 -14.23
C LEU A 484 -76.72 -0.88 -15.59
N PRO A 485 -76.05 -0.78 -16.76
CA PRO A 485 -75.23 -1.92 -17.23
C PRO A 485 -74.10 -1.67 -18.28
N ARG A 486 -73.24 -2.70 -18.40
CA ARG A 486 -72.59 -3.30 -19.61
C ARG A 486 -71.32 -2.71 -20.28
N HIS A 487 -70.33 -3.61 -20.38
CA HIS A 487 -69.23 -3.72 -21.36
C HIS A 487 -69.72 -4.06 -22.80
N PRO A 488 -68.90 -3.84 -23.87
CA PRO A 488 -68.06 -4.93 -24.42
C PRO A 488 -66.68 -4.53 -25.04
N THR A 489 -65.72 -5.47 -24.87
CA THR A 489 -64.60 -5.96 -25.74
C THR A 489 -64.00 -5.13 -26.91
N LEU A 490 -62.65 -5.06 -26.99
CA LEU A 490 -61.73 -5.80 -27.92
C LEU A 490 -60.38 -5.03 -28.10
N GLY A 491 -59.22 -5.61 -27.74
CA GLY A 491 -58.14 -5.88 -28.72
C GLY A 491 -56.68 -5.68 -28.23
N ASN A 492 -56.07 -6.77 -27.73
CA ASN A 492 -54.76 -7.38 -28.04
C ASN A 492 -53.44 -6.61 -28.36
N PHE A 493 -52.34 -7.25 -27.88
CA PHE A 493 -50.90 -7.24 -28.27
C PHE A 493 -50.06 -6.00 -27.86
N GLU A 494 -48.88 -6.09 -27.22
CA GLU A 494 -47.73 -7.01 -27.34
C GLU A 494 -46.93 -7.18 -26.01
N GLU A 495 -46.44 -8.41 -25.78
CA GLU A 495 -45.27 -8.76 -24.96
C GLU A 495 -43.97 -8.34 -25.66
N PHE A 496 -42.91 -8.00 -24.92
CA PHE A 496 -41.57 -8.57 -25.11
C PHE A 496 -40.73 -8.41 -23.83
N ALA A 497 -40.13 -9.52 -23.42
CA ALA A 497 -39.12 -9.64 -22.37
C ALA A 497 -37.71 -9.48 -22.97
N CYS A 498 -36.76 -9.01 -22.14
CA CYS A 498 -35.45 -9.63 -21.90
C CYS A 498 -34.73 -8.91 -20.76
#